data_AF-A0A817DH34-F1
#
_entry.id   AF-A0A817DH34-F1
#
_cell.length_a   1.000
_cell.length_b   1.000
_cell.length_c   1.000
_cell.angle_alpha   90.00
_cell.angle_beta   90.00
_cell.angle_gamma   90.00
#
_symmetry.space_group_name_H-M   'P 1'
#
loop_
_entity.id
_entity.type
_entity.pdbx_description
1 polymer ?
#
loop_
_entity_poly.entity_id
_entity_poly.type
_entity_poly.pdbx_seq_one_letter_code
_entity_poly.pdbx_strand_id
1 'polypeptide(L)'
;MKVTQIPYCKEVLVMVTSCNACGNKSNEVKSGTGIAPKVEGILTTLKSPLTTIIIPYSSGDSEKLNSDQNQRTSFLNDISAILAGDKFVTIALDDPASNCYLQNICAPEPDPQ
;
A
#
# COMPACT_ATOMS: atom_id res chain seq x y z
N MET A 1 -19.07 17.33 -3.30
CA MET A 1 -17.85 16.64 -2.81
C MET A 1 -17.20 17.54 -1.78
N LYS A 2 -16.91 17.02 -0.59
CA LYS A 2 -16.23 17.75 0.48
C LYS A 2 -15.07 16.92 1.01
N VAL A 3 -13.88 17.51 1.00
CA VAL A 3 -12.71 16.97 1.69
C VAL A 3 -12.78 17.44 3.14
N THR A 4 -12.72 16.51 4.09
CA THR A 4 -12.76 16.79 5.53
C THR A 4 -11.65 16.04 6.23
N GLN A 5 -10.94 16.72 7.13
CA GLN A 5 -9.98 16.07 8.02
C GLN A 5 -10.63 15.72 9.35
N ILE A 6 -10.49 14.46 9.74
CA ILE A 6 -11.04 13.92 10.99
C ILE A 6 -9.85 13.59 11.89
N PRO A 7 -9.86 13.96 13.19
CA PRO A 7 -8.82 13.53 14.12
C PRO A 7 -8.63 12.01 14.03
N TYR A 8 -7.37 11.55 13.97
CA TYR A 8 -6.96 10.15 13.82
C TYR A 8 -7.26 9.48 12.45
N CYS A 9 -8.12 10.06 11.60
CA CYS A 9 -8.38 9.59 10.23
C CYS A 9 -7.92 10.66 9.25
N LYS A 10 -6.67 10.54 8.78
CA LYS A 10 -5.93 11.49 7.91
C LYS A 10 -6.84 12.45 7.14
N GLU A 11 -7.47 11.95 6.08
CA GLU A 11 -8.32 12.71 5.18
C GLU A 11 -9.44 11.83 4.64
N VAL A 12 -10.64 12.38 4.56
CA VAL A 12 -11.83 11.67 4.10
C VAL A 12 -12.56 12.52 3.06
N LEU A 13 -12.94 11.88 1.96
CA LEU A 13 -13.73 12.46 0.89
C LEU A 13 -15.19 12.07 1.06
N VAL A 14 -16.04 13.06 1.34
CA VAL A 14 -17.49 12.87 1.40
C VAL A 14 -18.09 13.28 0.05
N MET A 15 -18.64 12.30 -0.66
CA MET A 15 -19.34 12.49 -1.92
C MET A 15 -20.84 12.37 -1.67
N VAL A 16 -21.54 13.47 -1.95
CA VAL A 16 -22.99 13.53 -1.85
C VAL A 16 -23.51 13.81 -3.26
N THR A 17 -24.22 12.85 -3.83
CA THR A 17 -24.89 13.00 -5.10
C THR A 17 -26.37 13.16 -4.85
N SER A 18 -26.97 14.22 -5.39
CA SER A 18 -28.42 14.41 -5.41
C SER A 18 -28.84 14.77 -6.83
N CYS A 19 -29.54 13.85 -7.50
CA CYS A 19 -30.05 14.06 -8.85
C CYS A 19 -31.50 14.55 -8.78
N ASN A 20 -31.77 15.75 -9.30
CA ASN A 20 -33.12 16.31 -9.33
C ASN A 20 -33.99 15.72 -10.45
N ALA A 21 -33.39 15.09 -11.46
CA ALA A 21 -34.11 14.50 -12.59
C ALA A 21 -34.65 13.09 -12.29
N CYS A 22 -33.82 12.22 -11.68
CA CYS A 22 -34.23 10.85 -11.33
C CYS A 22 -34.47 10.65 -9.82
N GLY A 23 -34.19 11.64 -8.98
CA GLY A 23 -34.36 11.56 -7.54
C GLY A 23 -33.27 10.77 -6.79
N ASN A 24 -32.26 10.23 -7.49
CA ASN A 24 -31.21 9.46 -6.86
C ASN A 24 -30.43 10.31 -5.84
N LYS A 25 -30.27 9.78 -4.62
CA LYS A 25 -29.50 10.39 -3.54
C LYS A 25 -28.53 9.37 -2.98
N SER A 26 -27.24 9.66 -3.03
CA SER A 26 -26.21 8.80 -2.46
C SER A 26 -25.21 9.61 -1.65
N ASN A 27 -24.79 9.04 -0.52
CA ASN A 27 -23.70 9.55 0.30
C ASN A 27 -22.62 8.46 0.35
N GLU A 28 -21.44 8.78 -0.15
CA GLU A 28 -20.30 7.89 -0.15
C GLU A 28 -19.15 8.56 0.60
N VAL A 29 -18.44 7.78 1.39
CA VAL A 29 -17.30 8.22 2.18
C VAL A 29 -16.09 7.41 1.72
N LYS A 30 -15.10 8.09 1.16
CA LYS A 30 -13.85 7.48 0.71
C LYS A 30 -12.67 7.98 1.53
N SER A 31 -11.65 7.16 1.71
CA SER A 31 -10.38 7.63 2.24
C SER A 31 -9.71 8.57 1.21
N GLY A 32 -9.21 9.71 1.68
CA GLY A 32 -8.54 10.70 0.84
C GLY A 32 -7.06 10.41 0.58
N THR A 33 -6.51 9.37 1.22
CA THR A 33 -5.06 9.09 1.19
C THR A 33 -4.76 7.71 0.62
N GLY A 34 -3.88 7.64 -0.38
CA GLY A 34 -3.27 6.40 -0.86
C GLY A 34 -1.97 6.07 -0.13
N ILE A 35 -1.55 4.80 -0.18
CA ILE A 35 -0.26 4.36 0.37
C ILE A 35 0.89 4.70 -0.58
N ALA A 36 0.73 4.39 -1.87
CA ALA A 36 1.70 4.71 -2.91
C ALA A 36 1.00 4.82 -4.29
N PRO A 37 1.54 5.62 -5.22
CA PRO A 37 0.96 5.77 -6.57
C PRO A 37 1.22 4.57 -7.48
N LYS A 38 2.19 3.71 -7.14
CA LYS A 38 2.59 2.55 -7.94
C LYS A 38 2.92 1.37 -7.03
N VAL A 39 2.83 0.16 -7.59
CA VAL A 39 3.18 -1.09 -6.89
C VAL A 39 4.64 -1.09 -6.41
N GLU A 40 5.58 -0.63 -7.24
CA GLU A 40 7.00 -0.44 -6.87
C GLU A 40 7.17 0.49 -5.66
N GLY A 41 6.30 1.49 -5.53
CA GLY A 41 6.30 2.45 -4.44
C GLY A 41 5.95 1.79 -3.11
N ILE A 42 5.00 0.84 -3.11
CA ILE A 42 4.62 0.08 -1.90
C ILE A 42 5.85 -0.66 -1.36
N LEU A 43 6.54 -1.41 -2.23
CA LEU A 43 7.73 -2.18 -1.84
C LEU A 43 8.89 -1.28 -1.38
N THR A 44 9.06 -0.12 -2.03
CA THR A 44 10.10 0.85 -1.66
C THR A 44 9.81 1.48 -0.29
N THR A 45 8.55 1.85 -0.02
CA THR A 45 8.10 2.36 1.27
C THR A 45 8.29 1.35 2.39
N LEU A 46 8.13 0.05 2.11
CA LEU A 46 8.42 -1.02 3.07
C LEU A 46 9.92 -1.24 3.29
N LYS A 47 10.74 -1.14 2.24
CA LYS A 47 12.20 -1.35 2.31
C LYS A 47 12.91 -0.27 3.14
N SER A 48 12.46 0.98 3.08
CA SER A 48 13.09 2.12 3.75
C SER A 48 13.23 1.95 5.27
N PRO A 49 12.15 1.70 6.06
CA PRO A 49 12.27 1.55 7.51
C PRO A 49 13.06 0.31 7.92
N LEU A 50 12.94 -0.79 7.17
CA LEU A 50 13.70 -2.01 7.42
C LEU A 50 15.21 -1.78 7.30
N THR A 51 15.63 -0.98 6.32
CA THR A 51 17.06 -0.71 6.06
C THR A 51 17.61 0.38 6.99
N THR A 52 16.88 1.49 7.14
CA THR A 52 17.38 2.69 7.84
C THR A 52 17.22 2.65 9.35
N ILE A 53 16.18 1.99 9.86
CA ILE A 53 15.88 1.96 11.29
C ILE A 53 16.33 0.62 11.85
N ILE A 54 15.87 -0.49 11.28
CA ILE A 54 16.01 -1.78 11.97
C ILE A 54 17.44 -2.34 11.93
N ILE A 55 18.19 -2.17 10.83
CA ILE A 55 19.56 -2.68 10.74
C ILE A 55 20.54 -1.95 11.70
N PRO A 56 20.64 -0.60 11.71
CA PRO A 56 21.61 0.08 12.57
C PRO A 56 21.27 0.00 14.06
N TYR A 57 19.99 -0.11 14.42
CA TYR A 57 19.57 -0.26 15.82
C TYR A 57 19.52 -1.73 16.30
N SER A 58 19.86 -2.71 15.44
CA SER A 58 19.91 -4.14 15.81
C SER A 58 21.20 -4.56 16.56
N SER A 59 22.09 -3.62 16.89
CA SER A 59 23.37 -3.88 17.57
C SER A 59 23.33 -3.70 19.10
N GLY A 60 22.13 -3.66 19.71
CA GLY A 60 21.93 -3.57 21.17
C GLY A 60 21.69 -4.93 21.85
N ASP A 61 22.68 -5.34 22.66
CA ASP A 61 22.62 -6.10 23.91
C ASP A 61 21.53 -7.18 24.15
N SER A 62 21.49 -8.22 23.31
CA SER A 62 21.31 -9.63 23.75
C SER A 62 21.50 -10.54 22.53
N GLU A 63 22.44 -11.49 22.62
CA GLU A 63 22.82 -12.36 21.50
C GLU A 63 21.67 -13.27 21.04
N LYS A 64 21.08 -12.93 19.88
CA LYS A 64 20.60 -13.90 18.88
C LYS A 64 21.31 -13.63 17.56
N LEU A 65 22.63 -13.65 17.61
CA LEU A 65 23.50 -13.30 16.49
C LEU A 65 23.46 -14.41 15.44
N ASN A 66 23.29 -14.01 14.18
CA ASN A 66 23.37 -14.78 12.92
C ASN A 66 22.04 -15.18 12.26
N SER A 67 21.08 -15.81 12.92
CA SER A 67 19.84 -16.27 12.26
C SER A 67 18.96 -15.10 11.76
N ASP A 68 18.58 -14.22 12.69
CA ASP A 68 17.56 -13.19 12.42
C ASP A 68 18.09 -12.07 11.53
N GLN A 69 19.40 -11.77 11.61
CA GLN A 69 20.04 -10.83 10.70
C GLN A 69 20.16 -11.40 9.28
N ASN A 70 20.52 -12.69 9.14
CA ASN A 70 20.57 -13.33 7.83
C ASN A 70 19.18 -13.38 7.17
N GLN A 71 18.14 -13.65 7.96
CA GLN A 71 16.75 -13.65 7.47
C GLN A 71 16.29 -12.25 7.02
N ARG A 72 16.66 -11.19 7.75
CA ARG A 72 16.33 -9.81 7.34
C ARG A 72 17.08 -9.41 6.07
N THR A 73 18.36 -9.74 5.98
CA THR A 73 19.17 -9.46 4.78
C THR A 73 18.66 -10.24 3.57
N SER A 74 18.30 -11.52 3.74
CA SER A 74 17.73 -12.32 2.64
C SER A 74 16.38 -11.76 2.18
N PHE A 75 15.53 -11.33 3.11
CA PHE A 75 14.25 -10.69 2.78
C PHE A 75 14.45 -9.36 2.02
N LEU A 76 15.44 -8.54 2.39
CA LEU A 76 15.77 -7.31 1.66
C LEU A 76 16.34 -7.58 0.27
N ASN A 77 17.12 -8.66 0.11
CA ASN A 77 17.58 -9.12 -1.19
C ASN A 77 16.42 -9.59 -2.05
N ASP A 78 15.46 -10.31 -1.48
CA ASP A 78 14.23 -10.72 -2.16
C ASP A 78 13.42 -9.52 -2.65
N ILE A 79 13.18 -8.51 -1.79
CA ILE A 79 12.49 -7.27 -2.21
C ILE A 79 13.26 -6.59 -3.36
N SER A 80 14.59 -6.60 -3.31
CA SER A 80 15.41 -6.00 -4.36
C SER A 80 15.32 -6.78 -5.68
N ALA A 81 15.28 -8.10 -5.64
CA ALA A 81 15.09 -8.96 -6.81
C ALA A 81 13.68 -8.79 -7.43
N ILE A 82 12.66 -8.61 -6.59
CA ILE A 82 11.28 -8.32 -7.04
C ILE A 82 11.24 -6.96 -7.75
N LEU A 83 11.87 -5.93 -7.18
CA LEU A 83 11.95 -4.60 -7.79
C LEU A 83 12.74 -4.59 -9.10
N ALA A 84 13.74 -5.47 -9.24
CA ALA A 84 14.48 -5.65 -10.48
C ALA A 84 13.70 -6.44 -11.57
N GLY A 85 12.61 -7.11 -11.18
CA GLY A 85 11.83 -7.98 -12.07
C GLY A 85 12.36 -9.42 -12.19
N ASP A 86 13.37 -9.78 -11.39
CA ASP A 86 14.01 -11.11 -11.42
C ASP A 86 13.20 -12.18 -10.69
N LYS A 87 12.21 -11.77 -9.88
CA LYS A 87 11.37 -12.66 -9.07
C LYS A 87 9.91 -12.26 -9.16
N PHE A 88 9.08 -13.19 -9.64
CA PHE A 88 7.63 -13.03 -9.67
C PHE A 88 7.05 -13.19 -8.27
N VAL A 89 6.05 -12.36 -7.96
CA VAL A 89 5.31 -12.40 -6.69
C VAL A 89 3.83 -12.13 -6.92
N THR A 90 3.02 -12.63 -6.01
CA THR A 90 1.60 -12.31 -5.93
C THR A 90 1.40 -11.24 -4.87
N ILE A 91 0.69 -10.17 -5.23
CA ILE A 91 0.35 -9.10 -4.30
C ILE A 91 -1.15 -9.20 -4.03
N ALA A 92 -1.51 -9.51 -2.79
CA ALA A 92 -2.89 -9.51 -2.33
C ALA A 92 -3.19 -8.16 -1.67
N LEU A 93 -4.18 -7.43 -2.21
CA LEU A 93 -4.71 -6.20 -1.61
C LEU A 93 -6.07 -6.52 -0.99
N ASP A 94 -6.10 -6.64 0.33
CA ASP A 94 -7.34 -6.86 1.09
C ASP A 94 -7.76 -5.53 1.75
N ASP A 95 -8.85 -4.94 1.26
CA ASP A 95 -9.40 -3.70 1.79
C ASP A 95 -10.90 -3.83 2.06
N PRO A 96 -11.33 -3.98 3.33
CA PRO A 96 -12.74 -4.10 3.69
C PRO A 96 -13.54 -2.84 3.36
N ALA A 97 -12.89 -1.68 3.21
CA ALA A 97 -13.54 -0.42 2.88
C ALA A 97 -13.61 -0.17 1.36
N SER A 98 -13.09 -1.08 0.53
CA SER A 98 -13.12 -0.99 -0.94
C SER A 98 -12.58 0.33 -1.50
N ASN A 99 -11.56 0.89 -0.87
CA ASN A 99 -10.86 2.11 -1.29
C ASN A 99 -9.51 1.83 -1.96
N CYS A 100 -8.96 0.61 -1.84
CA CYS A 100 -7.81 0.18 -2.61
C CYS A 100 -8.16 0.08 -4.11
N TYR A 101 -7.24 0.51 -4.95
CA TYR A 101 -7.36 0.46 -6.39
C TYR A 101 -6.03 0.02 -7.01
N LEU A 102 -6.11 -0.96 -7.92
CA LEU A 102 -5.01 -1.38 -8.77
C LEU A 102 -5.41 -1.13 -10.23
N GLN A 103 -4.55 -0.44 -10.98
CA GLN A 103 -4.84 -0.09 -12.36
C GLN A 103 -4.72 -1.30 -13.28
N ASN A 104 -5.80 -1.64 -14.00
CA ASN A 104 -5.76 -2.58 -15.13
C ASN A 104 -5.15 -1.86 -16.35
N ILE A 105 -4.04 -2.38 -16.86
CA ILE A 105 -3.28 -1.83 -18.00
C ILE A 105 -3.88 -2.26 -19.35
N CYS A 106 -4.61 -3.37 -19.37
CA CYS A 106 -5.25 -3.96 -20.55
C CYS A 106 -6.68 -3.42 -20.79
N ALA A 107 -7.17 -2.50 -19.94
CA ALA A 107 -8.52 -1.96 -20.04
C ALA A 107 -8.81 -1.39 -21.46
N PRO A 108 -9.99 -1.66 -22.05
CA PRO A 108 -11.19 -2.23 -21.43
C PRO A 108 -11.21 -3.77 -21.34
N GLU A 109 -10.22 -4.46 -21.91
CA GLU A 109 -10.14 -5.91 -21.85
C GLU A 109 -9.84 -6.39 -20.41
N PRO A 110 -10.33 -7.57 -20.02
CA PRO A 110 -9.96 -8.19 -18.74
C PRO A 110 -8.44 -8.36 -18.65
N ASP A 111 -7.87 -8.08 -17.48
CA ASP A 111 -6.45 -8.34 -17.22
C ASP A 111 -6.22 -9.86 -17.23
N PRO A 112 -5.30 -10.39 -18.05
CA PRO A 112 -5.03 -11.84 -18.13
C PRO A 112 -4.22 -12.40 -16.93
N GLN A 113 -3.72 -11.54 -16.03
CA GLN A 113 -2.81 -11.92 -14.93
C GLN A 113 -3.48 -12.05 -13.56
#